data_AF-A0AAD7X9R3-F1
#
_entry.id   AF-A0AAD7X9R3-F1
#
_cell.length_a   1.000
_cell.length_b   1.000
_cell.length_c   1.000
_cell.angle_alpha   90.00
_cell.angle_beta   90.00
_cell.angle_gamma   90.00
#
_symmetry.space_group_name_H-M   'P 1'
#
loop_
_entity.id
_entity.type
_entity.pdbx_description
1 polymer ?
#
loop_
_entity_poly.entity_id
_entity_poly.type
_entity_poly.pdbx_seq_one_letter_code
_entity_poly.pdbx_strand_id
1 'polypeptide(L)'
;MPKSIQSLDTISVSSDASSYDSDEEDRLAEQEWQESLQQLQQLFAIVLLPYLGKFLGRRWSHWAYARYVRLGLGKSFFLGDQRL
;
A
#
# COMPACT_ATOMS: atom_id res chain seq x y z
N MET A 1 29.80 -44.88 -29.64
CA MET A 1 29.31 -43.55 -30.07
C MET A 1 28.78 -42.84 -28.85
N PRO A 2 29.27 -41.63 -28.55
CA PRO A 2 28.34 -40.50 -28.54
C PRO A 2 28.93 -39.27 -29.23
N LYS A 3 28.09 -38.51 -29.95
CA LYS A 3 28.42 -37.20 -30.49
C LYS A 3 27.72 -36.15 -29.65
N SER A 4 28.47 -35.58 -28.71
CA SER A 4 28.14 -34.38 -27.95
C SER A 4 28.39 -33.15 -28.82
N ILE A 5 27.35 -32.46 -29.30
CA ILE A 5 27.40 -31.04 -29.70
C ILE A 5 26.02 -30.35 -29.81
N GLN A 6 24.90 -31.00 -29.53
CA GLN A 6 23.57 -30.39 -29.73
C GLN A 6 23.02 -29.70 -28.47
N SER A 7 23.76 -28.74 -27.89
CA SER A 7 23.23 -27.99 -26.72
C SER A 7 23.62 -26.52 -26.64
N LEU A 8 24.13 -25.91 -27.71
CA LEU A 8 24.53 -24.49 -27.69
C LEU A 8 23.74 -23.57 -28.64
N ASP A 9 22.87 -24.10 -29.50
CA ASP A 9 22.19 -23.28 -30.52
C ASP A 9 20.77 -22.82 -30.10
N THR A 10 20.19 -23.44 -29.06
CA THR A 10 18.86 -23.06 -28.56
C THR A 10 18.88 -21.82 -27.64
N ILE A 11 20.03 -21.44 -27.06
CA ILE A 11 20.07 -20.31 -26.11
C ILE A 11 20.14 -18.94 -26.79
N SER A 12 20.53 -18.84 -28.07
CA SER A 12 20.73 -17.54 -28.74
C SER A 12 19.51 -17.00 -29.49
N VAL A 13 18.57 -17.87 -29.89
CA VAL A 13 17.29 -17.46 -30.51
C VAL A 13 16.21 -17.16 -29.44
N SER A 14 16.37 -17.69 -28.23
CA SER A 14 15.44 -17.45 -27.12
C SER A 14 15.70 -16.14 -26.37
N SER A 15 16.89 -15.55 -26.48
CA SER A 15 17.26 -14.34 -25.73
C SER A 15 16.66 -13.03 -26.27
N ASP A 16 16.24 -12.99 -27.54
CA ASP A 16 15.61 -11.80 -28.14
C ASP A 16 14.07 -11.86 -28.03
N ALA A 17 13.49 -13.06 -28.09
CA ALA A 17 12.05 -13.29 -27.88
C ALA A 17 11.64 -13.24 -26.40
N SER A 18 12.53 -13.61 -25.46
CA SER A 18 12.23 -13.53 -24.02
C SER A 18 12.12 -12.11 -23.49
N SER A 19 12.79 -11.13 -24.12
CA SER A 19 12.73 -9.74 -23.68
C SER A 19 11.37 -9.09 -23.96
N TYR A 20 10.73 -9.44 -25.07
CA TYR A 20 9.39 -8.95 -25.41
C TYR A 20 8.28 -9.68 -24.63
N ASP A 21 8.50 -10.95 -24.27
CA ASP A 21 7.61 -11.77 -23.45
C ASP A 21 7.64 -11.34 -21.97
N SER A 22 8.83 -11.00 -21.43
CA SER A 22 8.97 -10.48 -20.07
C SER A 22 8.24 -9.15 -19.85
N ASP A 23 8.26 -8.23 -20.81
CA ASP A 23 7.52 -6.96 -20.71
C ASP A 23 6.00 -7.18 -20.70
N GLU A 24 5.49 -8.24 -21.34
CA GLU A 24 4.07 -8.61 -21.34
C GLU A 24 3.68 -9.32 -20.03
N GLU A 25 4.50 -10.25 -19.54
CA GLU A 25 4.33 -10.91 -18.24
C GLU A 25 4.37 -9.90 -17.08
N ASP A 26 5.30 -8.94 -17.10
CA ASP A 26 5.39 -7.89 -16.07
C ASP A 26 4.12 -7.02 -16.06
N ARG A 27 3.53 -6.76 -17.23
CA ARG A 27 2.28 -6.00 -17.33
C ARG A 27 1.07 -6.78 -16.83
N LEU A 28 1.01 -8.08 -17.10
CA LEU A 28 -0.03 -8.97 -16.58
C LEU A 28 0.08 -9.08 -15.05
N ALA A 29 1.29 -9.26 -14.52
CA ALA A 29 1.56 -9.34 -13.08
C ALA A 29 1.19 -8.03 -12.34
N GLU A 30 1.47 -6.87 -12.93
CA GLU A 30 1.05 -5.57 -12.38
C GLU A 30 -0.49 -5.43 -12.38
N GLN A 31 -1.16 -5.95 -13.40
CA GLN A 31 -2.61 -5.92 -13.50
C GLN A 31 -3.26 -6.82 -12.43
N GLU A 32 -2.76 -8.04 -12.26
CA GLU A 32 -3.16 -8.96 -11.19
C GLU A 32 -2.87 -8.39 -9.79
N TRP A 33 -1.73 -7.71 -9.63
CA TRP A 33 -1.36 -7.02 -8.39
C TRP A 33 -2.37 -5.93 -8.03
N GLN A 34 -2.77 -5.10 -9.00
CA GLN A 34 -3.75 -4.04 -8.78
C GLN A 34 -5.14 -4.59 -8.40
N GLU A 35 -5.57 -5.67 -9.04
CA GLU A 35 -6.82 -6.36 -8.68
C GLU A 35 -6.76 -6.90 -7.25
N SER A 36 -5.64 -7.53 -6.87
CA SER A 36 -5.43 -8.04 -5.50
C SER A 36 -5.41 -6.91 -4.46
N LEU A 37 -4.84 -5.75 -4.78
CA LEU A 37 -4.80 -4.58 -3.89
C LEU A 37 -6.17 -3.95 -3.68
N GLN A 38 -6.99 -3.86 -4.74
CA GLN A 38 -8.34 -3.31 -4.63
C GLN A 38 -9.20 -4.16 -3.70
N GLN A 39 -9.05 -5.48 -3.77
CA GLN A 39 -9.75 -6.40 -2.90
C GLN A 39 -9.27 -6.29 -1.44
N LEU A 40 -7.96 -6.14 -1.23
CA LEU A 40 -7.35 -5.92 0.08
C LEU A 40 -7.84 -4.60 0.68
N GLN A 41 -8.03 -3.55 -0.12
CA GLN A 41 -8.55 -2.27 0.34
C GLN A 41 -9.95 -2.38 0.96
N GLN A 42 -10.83 -3.21 0.40
CA GLN A 42 -12.18 -3.41 0.91
C GLN A 42 -12.17 -4.13 2.26
N LEU A 43 -11.36 -5.19 2.39
CA LEU A 43 -11.15 -5.88 3.67
C LEU A 43 -10.46 -4.98 4.69
N PHE A 44 -9.51 -4.17 4.24
CA PHE A 44 -8.80 -3.20 5.06
C PHE A 44 -9.75 -2.13 5.59
N ALA A 45 -10.73 -1.66 4.83
CA ALA A 45 -11.74 -0.74 5.37
C ALA A 45 -12.59 -1.41 6.45
N ILE A 46 -13.05 -2.65 6.23
CA ILE A 46 -13.89 -3.37 7.20
C ILE A 46 -13.13 -3.70 8.49
N VAL A 47 -11.83 -3.97 8.41
CA VAL A 47 -11.00 -4.28 9.59
C VAL A 47 -10.40 -3.02 10.19
N LEU A 48 -9.75 -2.16 9.41
CA LEU A 48 -9.04 -1.01 9.95
C LEU A 48 -9.97 0.05 10.51
N LEU A 49 -11.11 0.32 9.86
CA LEU A 49 -12.04 1.38 10.26
C LEU A 49 -12.62 1.16 11.68
N PRO A 50 -13.11 -0.04 12.08
CA PRO A 50 -13.55 -0.26 13.46
C PRO A 50 -12.39 -0.25 14.47
N TYR A 51 -11.20 -0.73 14.12
CA TYR A 51 -10.05 -0.72 15.03
C TYR A 51 -9.51 0.70 15.26
N LEU A 52 -9.35 1.47 14.17
CA LEU A 52 -8.96 2.87 14.22
C LEU A 52 -10.03 3.69 14.93
N GLY A 53 -11.32 3.45 14.67
CA GLY A 53 -12.43 4.09 15.36
C GLY A 53 -12.42 3.82 16.88
N LYS A 54 -12.15 2.57 17.31
CA LYS A 54 -12.04 2.22 18.74
C LYS A 54 -10.81 2.85 19.39
N PHE A 55 -9.70 2.94 18.66
CA PHE A 55 -8.45 3.51 19.15
C PHE A 55 -8.52 5.04 19.26
N LEU A 56 -8.98 5.71 18.20
CA LEU A 56 -9.23 7.15 18.20
C LEU A 56 -10.34 7.49 19.20
N GLY A 57 -11.46 6.76 19.22
CA GLY A 57 -12.54 7.03 20.16
C GLY A 57 -12.08 7.04 21.62
N ARG A 58 -11.43 5.97 22.11
CA ARG A 58 -11.04 5.92 23.53
C ARG A 58 -9.91 6.86 23.89
N ARG A 59 -8.87 6.96 23.05
CA ARG A 59 -7.69 7.79 23.39
C ARG A 59 -7.86 9.26 23.03
N TRP A 60 -8.57 9.58 21.95
CA TRP A 60 -8.81 10.96 21.57
C TRP A 60 -9.95 11.60 22.34
N SER A 61 -10.96 10.88 22.83
CA SER A 61 -12.00 11.52 23.65
C SER A 61 -11.44 12.20 24.89
N HIS A 62 -10.52 11.55 25.62
CA HIS A 62 -9.88 12.18 26.78
C HIS A 62 -8.96 13.34 26.40
N TRP A 63 -8.19 13.20 25.32
CA TRP A 63 -7.30 14.27 24.84
C TRP A 63 -8.08 15.48 24.32
N ALA A 64 -9.10 15.25 23.49
CA ALA A 64 -9.96 16.28 22.92
C ALA A 64 -10.78 16.97 24.01
N TYR A 65 -11.31 16.23 24.99
CA TYR A 65 -12.02 16.80 26.13
C TYR A 65 -11.07 17.62 27.02
N ALA A 66 -9.90 17.10 27.38
CA ALA A 66 -8.92 17.84 28.16
C ALA A 66 -8.47 19.12 27.42
N ARG A 67 -8.30 19.05 26.10
CA ARG A 67 -7.95 20.20 25.26
C ARG A 67 -9.11 21.19 25.12
N TYR A 68 -10.35 20.70 25.02
CA TYR A 68 -11.56 21.52 25.01
C TYR A 68 -11.75 22.29 26.32
N VAL A 69 -11.64 21.61 27.46
CA VAL A 69 -11.72 22.24 28.79
C VAL A 69 -10.61 23.28 28.98
N ARG A 70 -9.42 23.02 28.42
CA ARG A 70 -8.25 23.90 28.58
C ARG A 70 -8.22 25.10 27.63
N LEU A 71 -8.80 25.01 26.42
CA LEU A 71 -8.71 26.06 25.38
C LEU A 71 -10.04 26.73 25.02
N GLY A 72 -11.19 26.14 25.41
CA GLY A 72 -12.53 26.59 25.04
C GLY A 72 -12.88 26.41 23.54
N LEU A 73 -14.13 26.68 23.16
CA LEU A 73 -14.65 26.68 21.76
C LEU A 73 -14.12 27.87 20.91
N GLY A 74 -12.92 28.37 21.21
CA GLY A 74 -12.32 29.53 20.54
C GLY A 74 -11.32 29.12 19.45
N LYS A 75 -10.87 30.11 18.67
CA LYS A 75 -9.77 29.96 17.69
C LYS A 75 -8.50 29.36 18.30
N SER A 76 -8.31 29.52 19.60
CA SER A 76 -7.29 28.88 20.44
C SER A 76 -7.30 27.34 20.40
N PHE A 77 -8.45 26.71 20.16
CA PHE A 77 -8.56 25.25 20.03
C PHE A 77 -7.84 24.72 18.78
N PHE A 78 -8.00 25.40 17.64
CA PHE A 78 -7.48 24.99 16.34
C PHE A 78 -6.12 25.62 15.98
N LEU A 79 -5.88 26.88 16.35
CA LEU A 79 -4.65 27.59 15.98
C LEU A 79 -3.50 27.44 16.98
N GLY A 80 -3.77 26.87 18.17
CA GLY A 80 -2.76 26.81 19.22
C GLY A 80 -2.47 28.19 19.80
N ASP A 81 -2.05 28.20 21.05
CA ASP A 81 -1.71 29.40 21.81
C ASP A 81 -0.46 30.04 21.17
N GLN A 82 -0.63 30.99 20.24
CA GLN A 82 0.47 31.86 19.81
C GLN A 82 0.79 32.80 20.97
N ARG A 83 1.58 32.29 21.91
CA ARG A 83 2.30 33.10 22.88
C ARG A 83 3.43 33.81 22.14
N LEU A 84 3.20 35.07 21.80
CA LEU A 84 4.25 36.09 21.73
C LEU A 84 4.30 36.80 23.08
#